data_AF-A0A955VX22-F1
#
_entry.id   AF-A0A955VX22-F1
#
_cell.length_a   1.000
_cell.length_b   1.000
_cell.length_c   1.000
_cell.angle_alpha   90.00
_cell.angle_beta   90.00
_cell.angle_gamma   90.00
#
_symmetry.space_group_name_H-M   'P 1'
#
loop_
_entity.id
_entity.type
_entity.pdbx_description
1 polymer ?
#
loop_
_entity_poly.entity_id
_entity_poly.type
_entity_poly.pdbx_seq_one_letter_code
_entity_poly.pdbx_strand_id
1 'polypeptide(L)'
;MTPSLLALLGYASWMLLLLGVIVVQRSTLTLLGRRAANGFKPTGDGGGPAEQRLLRAHANCYENLPMFGAFILLAHVSGHGDVTDGLALVALGARVAQSAIHITSTSVPAVSLRFTAFLVQVGIQGYWAVKLALIGLG
;
A
#
# COMPACT_ATOMS: atom_id res chain seq x y z
N MET A 1 21.84 -0.83 -0.69
CA MET A 1 20.53 -1.11 -0.05
C MET A 1 20.10 -2.50 -0.46
N THR A 2 19.60 -3.33 0.47
CA THR A 2 19.08 -4.66 0.11
C THR A 2 17.73 -4.54 -0.61
N PRO A 3 17.29 -5.58 -1.35
CA PRO A 3 15.95 -5.61 -1.95
C PRO A 3 14.82 -5.30 -0.96
N SER A 4 14.88 -5.79 0.27
CA SER A 4 13.89 -5.46 1.31
C SER A 4 13.86 -3.98 1.68
N LEU A 5 15.01 -3.36 1.90
CA LEU A 5 15.06 -1.93 2.21
C LEU A 5 14.60 -1.08 1.02
N LEU A 6 14.93 -1.50 -0.19
CA LEU A 6 14.43 -0.85 -1.41
C LEU A 6 12.91 -0.99 -1.53
N ALA A 7 12.36 -2.16 -1.21
CA ALA A 7 10.93 -2.39 -1.22
C ALA A 7 10.19 -1.56 -0.16
N LEU A 8 10.77 -1.41 1.03
CA LEU A 8 10.24 -0.55 2.10
C LEU A 8 10.24 0.92 1.69
N LEU A 9 11.35 1.41 1.12
CA LEU A 9 11.41 2.75 0.54
C LEU A 9 10.37 2.94 -0.57
N GLY A 10 10.25 1.96 -1.46
CA GLY A 10 9.29 1.98 -2.57
C GLY A 10 7.84 2.01 -2.09
N TYR A 11 7.50 1.24 -1.06
CA TYR A 11 6.15 1.23 -0.47
C TYR A 11 5.86 2.61 0.14
N ALA A 12 6.76 3.14 0.97
CA ALA A 12 6.59 4.45 1.59
C ALA A 12 6.46 5.56 0.53
N SER A 13 7.27 5.49 -0.53
CA SER A 13 7.23 6.43 -1.66
C SER A 13 5.92 6.32 -2.45
N TRP A 14 5.40 5.11 -2.63
CA TRP A 14 4.10 4.90 -3.28
C TRP A 14 2.95 5.50 -2.47
N MET A 15 2.97 5.33 -1.15
CA MET A 15 1.98 5.97 -0.26
C MET A 15 2.08 7.50 -0.33
N LEU A 16 3.30 8.04 -0.32
CA LEU A 16 3.55 9.47 -0.46
C LEU A 16 3.03 10.01 -1.80
N LEU A 17 3.24 9.26 -2.89
CA LEU A 17 2.71 9.60 -4.21
C LEU A 17 1.18 9.68 -4.18
N LEU A 18 0.50 8.66 -3.65
CA LEU A 18 -0.96 8.65 -3.54
C LEU A 18 -1.48 9.82 -2.69
N LEU A 19 -0.82 10.13 -1.58
CA LEU A 19 -1.11 11.30 -0.77
C LEU A 19 -0.94 12.60 -1.56
N GLY A 20 0.14 12.73 -2.34
CA GLY A 20 0.38 13.86 -3.23
C GLY A 20 -0.75 14.07 -4.23
N VAL A 21 -1.26 12.98 -4.84
CA VAL A 21 -2.42 13.05 -5.75
C VAL A 21 -3.66 13.58 -5.02
N ILE A 22 -3.92 13.11 -3.80
CA ILE A 22 -5.05 13.60 -2.98
C ILE A 22 -4.90 15.11 -2.68
N VAL A 23 -3.71 15.54 -2.28
CA VAL A 23 -3.42 16.95 -1.98
C VAL A 23 -3.63 17.82 -3.21
N VAL A 24 -3.10 17.43 -4.37
CA VAL A 24 -3.26 18.17 -5.63
C VAL A 24 -4.73 18.25 -6.04
N GLN A 25 -5.46 17.13 -6.00
CA GLN A 25 -6.87 17.08 -6.35
C GLN A 25 -7.70 18.02 -5.47
N ARG A 26 -7.54 17.92 -4.15
CA ARG A 26 -8.32 18.74 -3.19
C ARG A 26 -7.98 20.22 -3.31
N SER A 27 -6.69 20.55 -3.42
CA SER A 27 -6.23 21.94 -3.59
C SER A 27 -6.80 22.54 -4.87
N THR A 28 -6.80 21.79 -5.98
CA THR A 28 -7.36 22.25 -7.27
C THR A 28 -8.85 22.55 -7.16
N LEU A 29 -9.63 21.67 -6.52
CA LEU A 29 -11.08 21.90 -6.35
C LEU A 29 -11.39 23.12 -5.48
N THR A 30 -10.57 23.38 -4.46
CA THR A 30 -10.72 24.56 -3.60
C THR A 30 -10.31 25.85 -4.29
N LEU A 31 -9.16 25.86 -4.97
CA LEU A 31 -8.67 27.04 -5.68
C LEU A 31 -9.58 27.46 -6.84
N LEU A 32 -10.24 26.50 -7.48
CA LEU A 32 -11.24 26.77 -8.53
C LEU A 32 -12.63 27.13 -7.98
N GLY A 33 -12.80 27.25 -6.65
CA GLY A 33 -14.09 27.56 -6.02
C GLY A 33 -15.15 26.45 -6.14
N ARG A 34 -14.76 25.24 -6.56
CA ARG A 34 -15.69 24.12 -6.79
C ARG A 34 -16.08 23.40 -5.50
N ARG A 35 -15.25 23.48 -4.45
CA ARG A 35 -15.53 22.88 -3.13
C ARG A 35 -14.79 23.63 -2.02
N ALA A 36 -15.49 23.93 -0.93
CA ALA A 36 -14.88 24.58 0.24
C ALA A 36 -13.78 23.72 0.87
N ALA A 37 -12.73 24.37 1.42
CA ALA A 37 -11.58 23.70 2.02
C ALA A 37 -11.95 22.77 3.20
N ASN A 38 -12.95 23.14 3.99
CA ASN A 38 -13.50 22.34 5.09
C ASN A 38 -14.61 21.37 4.66
N GLY A 39 -14.94 21.33 3.36
CA GLY A 39 -16.00 20.50 2.81
C GLY A 39 -15.56 19.08 2.43
N PHE A 40 -14.28 18.73 2.58
CA PHE A 40 -13.76 17.40 2.25
C PHE A 40 -13.92 16.42 3.41
N LYS A 41 -14.64 15.33 3.17
CA LYS A 41 -14.78 14.26 4.15
C LYS A 41 -13.57 13.30 4.07
N PRO A 42 -13.08 12.76 5.20
CA PRO A 42 -11.98 11.79 5.20
C PRO A 42 -12.30 10.52 4.40
N THR A 43 -13.56 10.10 4.40
CA THR A 43 -14.09 8.95 3.66
C THR A 43 -14.21 9.17 2.15
N GLY A 44 -14.14 10.42 1.69
CA GLY A 44 -14.48 10.80 0.32
C GLY A 44 -15.98 10.93 0.05
N ASP A 45 -16.82 10.84 1.10
CA ASP A 45 -18.27 11.02 0.96
C ASP A 45 -18.60 12.43 0.45
N GLY A 46 -19.58 12.51 -0.43
CA GLY A 46 -19.92 13.74 -1.15
C GLY A 46 -18.94 14.12 -2.26
N GLY A 47 -17.89 13.33 -2.49
CA GLY A 47 -17.03 13.38 -3.67
C GLY A 47 -17.50 12.45 -4.79
N GLY A 48 -16.79 12.47 -5.91
CA GLY A 48 -17.03 11.56 -7.03
C GLY A 48 -16.46 10.15 -6.80
N PRO A 49 -16.88 9.14 -7.57
CA PRO A 49 -16.40 7.76 -7.41
C PRO A 49 -14.88 7.61 -7.49
N ALA A 50 -14.20 8.43 -8.30
CA ALA A 50 -12.74 8.41 -8.41
C ALA A 50 -12.03 8.90 -7.13
N GLU A 51 -12.56 9.94 -6.47
CA GLU A 51 -12.02 10.45 -5.21
C GLU A 51 -12.12 9.39 -4.11
N GLN A 52 -13.30 8.74 -4.00
CA GLN A 52 -13.52 7.68 -3.02
C GLN A 52 -12.52 6.53 -3.22
N ARG A 53 -12.34 6.06 -4.46
CA ARG A 53 -11.39 4.97 -4.75
C ARG A 53 -9.95 5.37 -4.46
N LEU A 54 -9.54 6.60 -4.77
CA LEU A 54 -8.20 7.10 -4.44
C LEU A 54 -7.95 7.11 -2.93
N LEU A 55 -8.88 7.65 -2.14
CA LEU A 55 -8.78 7.70 -0.69
C LEU A 55 -8.76 6.30 -0.08
N ARG A 56 -9.60 5.38 -0.58
CA ARG A 56 -9.61 3.98 -0.13
C ARG A 56 -8.35 3.21 -0.53
N ALA A 57 -7.77 3.49 -1.70
CA ALA A 57 -6.50 2.89 -2.11
C ALA A 57 -5.32 3.37 -1.25
N HIS A 58 -5.26 4.68 -0.96
CA HIS A 58 -4.29 5.23 -0.01
C HIS A 58 -4.50 4.65 1.40
N ALA A 59 -5.75 4.56 1.86
CA ALA A 59 -6.06 3.98 3.17
C ALA A 59 -5.60 2.54 3.30
N ASN A 60 -5.88 1.74 2.28
CA ASN A 60 -5.43 0.37 2.25
C ASN A 60 -3.89 0.25 2.30
N CYS A 61 -3.15 1.21 1.73
CA CYS A 61 -1.68 1.21 1.82
C CYS A 61 -1.20 1.39 3.26
N TYR A 62 -1.67 2.42 3.98
CA TYR A 62 -1.21 2.66 5.36
C TYR A 62 -1.74 1.61 6.35
N GLU A 63 -2.87 0.96 6.08
CA GLU A 63 -3.37 -0.16 6.91
C GLU A 63 -2.45 -1.39 6.84
N ASN A 64 -1.76 -1.59 5.71
CA ASN A 64 -0.89 -2.75 5.49
C ASN A 64 0.60 -2.45 5.71
N LEU A 65 1.01 -1.18 5.64
CA LEU A 65 2.40 -0.76 5.80
C LEU A 65 3.01 -1.19 7.16
N PRO A 66 2.32 -1.12 8.31
CA PRO A 66 2.87 -1.55 9.59
C PRO A 66 3.32 -3.01 9.60
N MET A 67 2.52 -3.92 9.02
CA MET A 67 2.87 -5.34 8.93
C MET A 67 4.08 -5.54 8.02
N PHE A 68 4.04 -4.95 6.82
CA PHE A 68 5.12 -5.07 5.84
C PHE A 68 6.45 -4.53 6.38
N GLY A 69 6.40 -3.33 6.97
CA GLY A 69 7.55 -2.68 7.58
C GLY A 69 8.08 -3.45 8.79
N ALA A 70 7.20 -3.96 9.66
CA ALA A 70 7.60 -4.73 10.84
C ALA A 70 8.39 -5.99 10.46
N PHE A 71 7.96 -6.76 9.47
CA PHE A 71 8.68 -7.97 9.05
C PHE A 71 10.05 -7.64 8.44
N ILE A 72 10.14 -6.63 7.57
CA ILE A 72 11.41 -6.21 6.99
C ILE A 72 12.37 -5.69 8.06
N LEU A 73 11.88 -4.83 8.96
CA LEU A 73 12.70 -4.28 10.04
C LEU A 73 13.16 -5.38 10.98
N LEU A 74 12.27 -6.27 11.43
CA LEU A 74 12.61 -7.39 12.30
C LEU A 74 13.68 -8.30 11.67
N ALA A 75 13.50 -8.68 10.40
CA ALA A 75 14.46 -9.49 9.66
C ALA A 75 15.85 -8.81 9.65
N HIS A 76 15.90 -7.51 9.34
CA HIS A 76 17.17 -6.80 9.20
C HIS A 76 17.86 -6.51 10.52
N VAL A 77 17.14 -6.10 11.57
CA VAL A 77 17.76 -5.83 12.88
C VAL A 77 18.18 -7.11 13.60
N SER A 78 17.58 -8.25 13.27
CA SER A 78 17.99 -9.56 13.79
C SER A 78 19.08 -10.25 12.97
N GLY A 79 19.56 -9.65 11.87
CA GLY A 79 20.59 -10.22 11.01
C GLY A 79 20.09 -11.28 10.01
N HIS A 80 18.78 -11.46 9.87
CA HIS A 80 18.12 -12.45 8.99
C HIS A 80 17.41 -11.79 7.79
N GLY A 81 18.04 -10.77 7.22
CA GLY A 81 17.45 -9.99 6.11
C GLY A 81 17.18 -10.82 4.85
N ASP A 82 17.93 -11.90 4.66
CA ASP A 82 17.80 -12.88 3.59
C ASP A 82 16.40 -13.51 3.51
N VAL A 83 15.71 -13.65 4.64
CA VAL A 83 14.33 -14.17 4.71
C VAL A 83 13.35 -13.31 3.89
N THR A 84 13.59 -12.00 3.84
CA THR A 84 12.68 -11.05 3.18
C THR A 84 13.14 -10.63 1.79
N ASP A 85 14.45 -10.59 1.55
CA ASP A 85 15.04 -10.00 0.34
C ASP A 85 14.51 -10.63 -0.96
N GLY A 86 14.31 -11.95 -1.00
CA GLY A 86 13.87 -12.66 -2.21
C GLY A 86 12.46 -12.31 -2.69
N LEU A 87 11.56 -11.89 -1.80
CA LEU A 87 10.14 -11.66 -2.12
C LEU A 87 9.69 -10.20 -1.92
N ALA A 88 10.54 -9.34 -1.37
CA ALA A 88 10.14 -7.99 -0.99
C ALA A 88 9.70 -7.13 -2.19
N LEU A 89 10.42 -7.20 -3.31
CA LEU A 89 10.05 -6.46 -4.53
C LEU A 89 8.78 -7.01 -5.19
N VAL A 90 8.51 -8.32 -5.05
CA VAL A 90 7.26 -8.93 -5.52
C VAL A 90 6.08 -8.41 -4.70
N ALA A 91 6.21 -8.36 -3.37
CA ALA A 91 5.20 -7.79 -2.49
C ALA A 91 4.94 -6.30 -2.79
N LEU A 92 5.99 -5.51 -3.05
CA LEU A 92 5.86 -4.12 -3.51
C LEU A 92 5.12 -4.03 -4.85
N GLY A 93 5.50 -4.83 -5.85
CA GLY A 93 4.82 -4.85 -7.14
C GLY A 93 3.33 -5.17 -7.02
N ALA A 94 2.99 -6.16 -6.19
CA ALA A 94 1.61 -6.52 -5.90
C ALA A 94 0.82 -5.38 -5.22
N ARG A 95 1.45 -4.63 -4.28
CA ARG A 95 0.87 -3.44 -3.65
C ARG A 95 0.55 -2.33 -4.66
N VAL A 96 1.50 -2.03 -5.54
CA VAL A 96 1.33 -1.00 -6.58
C VAL A 96 0.22 -1.41 -7.54
N ALA A 97 0.22 -2.65 -8.02
CA ALA A 97 -0.81 -3.18 -8.90
C ALA A 97 -2.21 -3.14 -8.25
N GLN A 98 -2.34 -3.62 -7.01
CA GLN A 98 -3.60 -3.58 -6.26
C GLN A 98 -4.16 -2.15 -6.17
N SER A 99 -3.31 -1.18 -5.84
CA SER A 99 -3.70 0.23 -5.70
C SER A 99 -4.15 0.81 -7.04
N ALA A 100 -3.39 0.59 -8.10
CA ALA A 100 -3.69 1.09 -9.45
C ALA A 100 -5.01 0.52 -9.99
N ILE A 101 -5.24 -0.79 -9.81
CA ILE A 101 -6.48 -1.44 -10.24
C ILE A 101 -7.68 -0.87 -9.46
N HIS A 102 -7.54 -0.72 -8.14
CA HIS A 102 -8.60 -0.18 -7.30
C HIS A 102 -9.00 1.25 -7.69
N ILE A 103 -8.02 2.10 -8.01
CA ILE A 103 -8.29 3.48 -8.45
C ILE A 103 -9.00 3.50 -9.80
N THR A 104 -8.60 2.64 -10.73
CA THR A 104 -9.05 2.68 -12.13
C THR A 104 -10.38 1.97 -12.37
N SER A 105 -10.69 0.88 -11.66
CA SER A 105 -11.88 0.07 -11.96
C SER A 105 -12.50 -0.63 -10.75
N THR A 106 -13.82 -0.82 -10.83
CA THR A 106 -14.63 -1.62 -9.89
C THR A 106 -15.39 -2.74 -10.59
N SER A 107 -15.05 -3.05 -11.85
CA SER A 107 -15.64 -4.19 -12.56
C SER A 107 -15.28 -5.51 -11.84
N VAL A 108 -16.13 -6.53 -12.00
CA VAL A 108 -15.90 -7.84 -11.36
C VAL A 108 -14.49 -8.39 -11.65
N PRO A 109 -13.98 -8.39 -12.90
CA PRO A 109 -12.62 -8.86 -13.17
C PRO A 109 -11.54 -8.03 -12.47
N ALA A 110 -11.71 -6.71 -12.40
CA ALA A 110 -10.76 -5.82 -11.71
C ALA A 110 -10.77 -6.07 -10.20
N VAL A 111 -11.94 -6.30 -9.61
CA VAL A 111 -12.07 -6.67 -8.19
C VAL A 111 -11.38 -8.00 -7.91
N SER A 112 -11.55 -9.00 -8.76
CA SER A 112 -10.84 -10.28 -8.64
C SER A 112 -9.32 -10.09 -8.73
N LEU A 113 -8.83 -9.30 -9.70
CA LEU A 113 -7.40 -9.08 -9.89
C LEU A 113 -6.75 -8.34 -8.72
N ARG A 114 -7.37 -7.28 -8.19
CA ARG A 114 -6.85 -6.60 -6.99
C ARG A 114 -6.89 -7.50 -5.76
N PHE A 115 -7.87 -8.39 -5.66
CA PHE A 115 -7.93 -9.38 -4.59
C PHE A 115 -6.80 -10.40 -4.71
N THR A 116 -6.50 -10.90 -5.92
CA THR A 116 -5.33 -11.75 -6.16
C THR A 116 -4.03 -11.05 -5.76
N ALA A 117 -3.85 -9.78 -6.15
CA ALA A 117 -2.67 -9.00 -5.76
C ALA A 117 -2.58 -8.80 -4.23
N PHE A 118 -3.72 -8.69 -3.54
CA PHE A 118 -3.76 -8.67 -2.07
C PHE A 118 -3.35 -10.02 -1.48
N LEU A 119 -3.85 -11.14 -2.02
CA LEU A 119 -3.47 -12.49 -1.57
C LEU A 119 -1.98 -12.77 -1.73
N VAL A 120 -1.35 -12.29 -2.81
CA VAL A 120 0.11 -12.39 -2.98
C VAL A 120 0.85 -11.71 -1.83
N GLN A 121 0.42 -10.50 -1.44
CA GLN A 121 1.06 -9.77 -0.34
C GLN A 121 0.86 -10.45 1.01
N VAL A 122 -0.36 -10.95 1.28
CA VAL A 122 -0.67 -11.68 2.52
C VAL A 122 0.11 -12.99 2.58
N GLY A 123 0.18 -13.73 1.47
CA GLY A 123 0.94 -14.99 1.39
C GLY A 123 2.44 -14.78 1.63
N ILE A 124 3.03 -13.75 1.02
CA ILE A 124 4.45 -13.40 1.23
C ILE A 124 4.71 -13.02 2.70
N GLN A 125 3.88 -12.16 3.28
CA GLN A 125 4.04 -11.76 4.69
C GLN A 125 3.78 -12.91 5.66
N GLY A 126 2.83 -13.81 5.35
CA GLY A 126 2.61 -15.03 6.12
C GLY A 126 3.80 -15.98 6.07
N TYR A 127 4.43 -16.13 4.89
CA TYR A 127 5.69 -16.87 4.75
C TYR A 127 6.81 -16.27 5.61
N TRP A 128 6.99 -14.95 5.58
CA TRP A 128 7.98 -14.26 6.41
C TRP A 128 7.70 -14.45 7.91
N ALA A 129 6.45 -14.32 8.33
CA ALA A 129 6.04 -14.52 9.72
C ALA A 129 6.44 -15.92 10.22
N VAL A 130 6.14 -16.97 9.46
CA VAL A 130 6.51 -18.35 9.82
C VAL A 130 8.03 -18.53 9.87
N LYS A 131 8.76 -18.06 8.85
CA LYS A 131 10.23 -18.21 8.80
C LYS A 131 10.92 -17.50 9.95
N LEU A 132 10.54 -16.26 10.24
CA LEU A 132 11.12 -15.48 11.34
C LEU A 132 10.74 -16.08 12.70
N ALA A 133 9.51 -16.59 12.87
CA ALA A 133 9.11 -17.28 14.09
C ALA A 133 9.93 -18.56 14.32
N LEU A 134 10.17 -19.36 13.28
CA LEU A 134 11.00 -20.57 13.39
C LEU A 134 12.45 -20.25 13.77
N ILE A 135 13.01 -19.17 13.24
CA ILE A 135 14.35 -18.70 13.62
C ILE A 135 14.39 -18.28 15.10
N GLY A 136 13.36 -17.57 15.58
CA GLY A 136 13.33 -17.10 16.97
C GLY A 136 13.03 -18.18 18.01
N LEU A 137 12.52 -19.35 17.59
CA LEU A 137 12.20 -20.48 18.48
C LEU A 137 13.31 -21.55 18.54
N GLY A 138 14.28 -21.51 17.62
CA GLY A 138 15.43 -22.42 17.57
C GLY A 138 16.64 -21.85 18.29
#